data_AF-A0AAD8B9L9-F1
#
_entry.id   AF-A0AAD8B9L9-F1
#
_cell.length_a   1.000
_cell.length_b   1.000
_cell.length_c   1.000
_cell.angle_alpha   90.00
_cell.angle_beta   90.00
_cell.angle_gamma   90.00
#
_symmetry.space_group_name_H-M   'P 1'
#
loop_
_entity.id
_entity.type
_entity.pdbx_description
1 polymer ?
#
loop_
_entity_poly.entity_id
_entity_poly.type
_entity_poly.pdbx_seq_one_letter_code
_entity_poly.pdbx_strand_id
1 'polypeptide(L)'
;LDLCLNSSCSDFCTETDYNTSIICSCPTGKSLAADGFTCNTCTNNLWGNNCAYQCSCSPTTTKSCSPLNGDCLCQSGWSGPDCSVDIDECTQNQAICASKNNTECLNTNGTYVCSCKLGYGKTSGSDGCQACSDNFYGKDCSQQCNCNSFHSTCDKTNGTCLCNKGWTGPTCDDDVDECTNNSSCNSLKNEKCVNSQGSFECQCQIGYKRQNPAEDCT
;
A
#
# COMPACT_ATOMS: atom_id res chain seq x y z
N LEU A 1 -66.06 4.46 -29.31
CA LEU A 1 -65.57 3.19 -28.74
C LEU A 1 -64.18 3.52 -28.22
N ASP A 2 -63.91 3.28 -26.93
CA ASP A 2 -62.55 3.43 -26.40
C ASP A 2 -61.78 2.14 -26.74
N LEU A 3 -60.83 2.27 -27.66
CA LEU A 3 -59.99 1.17 -28.16
C LEU A 3 -58.88 0.80 -27.16
N CYS A 4 -58.54 1.68 -26.22
CA CYS A 4 -57.52 1.42 -25.20
C CYS A 4 -58.05 0.56 -24.05
N LEU A 5 -59.36 0.60 -23.79
CA LEU A 5 -60.05 -0.16 -22.74
C LEU A 5 -59.85 -1.70 -22.82
N ASN A 6 -59.54 -2.23 -24.01
CA ASN A 6 -59.19 -3.65 -24.25
C ASN A 6 -57.90 -3.81 -25.07
N SER A 7 -56.99 -2.84 -24.99
CA SER A 7 -55.73 -2.90 -25.74
C SER A 7 -54.78 -3.99 -25.22
N SER A 8 -53.90 -4.46 -26.09
CA SER A 8 -52.80 -5.37 -25.73
C SER A 8 -51.51 -4.64 -25.33
N CYS A 9 -51.54 -3.30 -25.23
CA CYS A 9 -50.37 -2.52 -24.83
C CYS A 9 -49.97 -2.85 -23.39
N SER A 10 -48.67 -3.08 -23.15
CA SER A 10 -48.19 -3.43 -21.81
C SER A 10 -48.18 -2.26 -20.83
N ASP A 11 -47.98 -1.02 -21.32
CA ASP A 11 -47.83 0.18 -20.50
C ASP A 11 -48.79 1.31 -20.94
N PHE A 12 -48.45 2.09 -21.97
CA PHE A 12 -49.28 3.22 -22.40
C PHE A 12 -49.95 2.95 -23.75
N CYS A 13 -51.22 3.34 -23.88
CA CYS A 13 -52.02 3.26 -25.10
C CYS A 13 -52.54 4.65 -25.48
N THR A 14 -52.46 4.99 -26.76
CA THR A 14 -53.01 6.23 -27.33
C THR A 14 -53.84 5.91 -28.56
N GLU A 15 -55.04 6.50 -28.66
CA GLU A 15 -55.88 6.38 -29.86
C GLU A 15 -55.36 7.32 -30.95
N THR A 16 -55.39 6.88 -32.20
CA THR A 16 -55.03 7.72 -33.35
C THR A 16 -56.24 8.53 -33.86
N ASP A 17 -55.98 9.52 -34.71
CA ASP A 17 -57.03 10.32 -35.35
C ASP A 17 -58.13 9.43 -35.96
N TYR A 18 -59.39 9.75 -35.65
CA TYR A 18 -60.62 9.02 -36.01
C TYR A 18 -60.95 7.73 -35.23
N ASN A 19 -60.26 7.39 -34.13
CA ASN A 19 -60.54 6.21 -33.31
C ASN A 19 -60.56 4.90 -34.13
N THR A 20 -59.67 4.79 -35.13
CA THR A 20 -59.56 3.61 -35.99
C THR A 20 -58.40 2.68 -35.60
N SER A 21 -57.42 3.16 -34.83
CA SER A 21 -56.27 2.36 -34.37
C SER A 21 -55.71 2.86 -33.03
N ILE A 22 -54.86 2.04 -32.42
CA ILE A 22 -54.12 2.35 -31.19
C ILE A 22 -52.61 2.36 -31.47
N ILE A 23 -51.87 3.18 -30.72
CA ILE A 23 -50.42 3.18 -30.65
C ILE A 23 -50.00 2.92 -29.21
N CYS A 24 -49.17 1.90 -29.02
CA CYS A 24 -48.55 1.62 -27.73
C CYS A 24 -47.27 2.45 -27.57
N SER A 25 -47.02 2.96 -26.36
CA SER A 25 -45.78 3.64 -26.00
C SER A 25 -45.29 3.20 -24.63
N CYS A 26 -44.00 3.41 -24.38
CA CYS A 26 -43.32 2.91 -23.19
C CYS A 26 -42.85 4.06 -22.29
N PRO A 27 -42.82 3.86 -20.96
CA PRO A 27 -42.17 4.80 -20.04
C PRO A 27 -40.66 4.86 -20.28
N THR A 28 -40.03 5.92 -19.77
CA THR A 28 -38.57 6.08 -19.76
C THR A 28 -37.91 4.84 -19.16
N GLY A 29 -36.80 4.39 -19.75
CA GLY A 29 -36.10 3.17 -19.36
C GLY A 29 -36.66 1.88 -19.94
N LYS A 30 -37.64 1.98 -20.85
CA LYS A 30 -38.12 0.87 -21.69
C LYS A 30 -38.17 1.27 -23.17
N SER A 31 -38.16 0.26 -24.04
CA SER A 31 -38.40 0.39 -25.49
C SER A 31 -39.46 -0.59 -25.95
N LEU A 32 -40.28 -0.17 -26.92
CA LEU A 32 -41.30 -1.02 -27.52
C LEU A 32 -40.65 -2.17 -28.29
N ALA A 33 -41.09 -3.39 -28.04
CA ALA A 33 -40.63 -4.60 -28.69
C ALA A 33 -41.11 -4.67 -30.14
N ALA A 34 -40.55 -5.60 -30.91
CA ALA A 34 -40.88 -5.80 -32.32
C ALA A 34 -42.35 -6.22 -32.57
N ASP A 35 -43.05 -6.70 -31.53
CA ASP A 35 -44.47 -7.02 -31.60
C ASP A 35 -45.36 -5.77 -31.63
N GLY A 36 -44.83 -4.59 -31.29
CA GLY A 36 -45.57 -3.33 -31.24
C GLY A 36 -46.45 -3.16 -30.00
N PHE A 37 -46.40 -4.07 -29.03
CA PHE A 37 -47.28 -4.06 -27.85
C PHE A 37 -46.53 -4.15 -26.51
N THR A 38 -45.39 -4.86 -26.48
CA THR A 38 -44.66 -5.15 -25.24
C THR A 38 -43.54 -4.14 -25.00
N CYS A 39 -43.46 -3.57 -23.81
CA CYS A 39 -42.33 -2.72 -23.41
C CYS A 39 -41.26 -3.51 -22.67
N ASN A 40 -40.08 -3.63 -23.28
CA ASN A 40 -38.91 -4.26 -22.66
C ASN A 40 -38.04 -3.22 -21.97
N THR A 41 -37.51 -3.55 -20.78
CA THR A 41 -36.50 -2.73 -20.10
C THR A 41 -35.27 -2.57 -20.98
N CYS A 42 -34.65 -1.39 -20.97
CA CYS A 42 -33.41 -1.16 -21.69
C CYS A 42 -32.35 -2.18 -21.31
N THR A 43 -31.61 -2.65 -22.32
CA THR A 43 -30.48 -3.56 -22.13
C THR A 43 -29.37 -2.88 -21.34
N ASN A 44 -28.51 -3.69 -20.71
CA ASN A 44 -27.36 -3.18 -19.98
C ASN A 44 -26.55 -2.24 -20.88
N ASN A 45 -26.34 -1.01 -20.40
CA ASN A 45 -25.64 0.12 -21.05
C ASN A 45 -26.49 1.07 -21.91
N LEU A 46 -27.82 0.92 -21.96
CA LEU A 46 -28.72 1.91 -22.58
C LEU A 46 -29.70 2.50 -21.57
N TRP A 47 -30.14 3.74 -21.82
CA TRP A 47 -31.07 4.45 -20.94
C TRP A 47 -31.95 5.47 -21.69
N GLY A 48 -32.95 5.99 -20.99
CA GLY A 48 -33.85 7.06 -21.45
C GLY A 48 -35.05 6.55 -22.24
N ASN A 49 -35.71 7.46 -22.96
CA ASN A 49 -36.90 7.11 -23.76
C ASN A 49 -36.49 6.26 -24.96
N ASN A 50 -37.17 5.12 -25.15
CA ASN A 50 -36.85 4.16 -26.21
C ASN A 50 -35.38 3.69 -26.20
N CYS A 51 -34.70 3.75 -25.05
CA CYS A 51 -33.30 3.35 -24.89
C CYS A 51 -32.34 4.07 -25.86
N ALA A 52 -32.62 5.34 -26.16
CA ALA A 52 -31.90 6.12 -27.17
C ALA A 52 -30.48 6.55 -26.77
N TYR A 53 -30.12 6.48 -25.48
CA TYR A 53 -28.85 6.96 -24.98
C TYR A 53 -27.98 5.83 -24.44
N GLN A 54 -26.67 5.93 -24.66
CA GLN A 54 -25.69 5.00 -24.11
C GLN A 54 -25.14 5.51 -22.78
N CYS A 55 -24.94 4.62 -21.83
CA CYS A 55 -24.33 4.95 -20.55
C CYS A 55 -22.83 5.26 -20.72
N SER A 56 -22.34 6.26 -19.99
CA SER A 56 -20.92 6.67 -20.00
C SER A 56 -20.11 6.03 -18.86
N CYS A 57 -20.58 4.89 -18.35
CA CYS A 57 -19.98 4.19 -17.22
C CYS A 57 -18.73 3.39 -17.63
N SER A 58 -17.79 3.21 -16.70
CA SER A 58 -16.63 2.33 -16.87
C SER A 58 -17.06 0.86 -17.01
N PRO A 59 -16.60 0.14 -18.04
CA PRO A 59 -17.08 -1.21 -18.34
C PRO A 59 -16.62 -2.26 -17.32
N THR A 60 -15.54 -2.00 -16.57
CA THR A 60 -14.93 -2.98 -15.66
C THR A 60 -15.27 -2.74 -14.20
N THR A 61 -15.62 -1.51 -13.82
CA THR A 61 -15.78 -1.06 -12.44
C THR A 61 -17.20 -0.61 -12.10
N THR A 62 -18.11 -0.68 -13.09
CA THR A 62 -19.54 -0.46 -12.89
C THR A 62 -20.26 -1.78 -12.65
N LYS A 63 -21.22 -1.77 -11.72
CA LYS A 63 -22.11 -2.89 -11.41
C LYS A 63 -23.34 -2.88 -12.32
N SER A 64 -23.96 -1.72 -12.51
CA SER A 64 -25.08 -1.54 -13.43
C SER A 64 -25.26 -0.08 -13.83
N CYS A 65 -25.89 0.16 -14.97
CA CYS A 65 -26.37 1.48 -15.37
C CYS A 65 -27.89 1.58 -15.18
N SER A 66 -28.37 2.70 -14.65
CA SER A 66 -29.80 2.99 -14.52
C SER A 66 -30.44 3.17 -15.90
N PRO A 67 -31.46 2.37 -16.26
CA PRO A 67 -32.16 2.53 -17.54
C PRO A 67 -32.97 3.84 -17.60
N LEU A 68 -33.28 4.46 -16.45
CA LEU A 68 -34.09 5.68 -16.39
C LEU A 68 -33.31 6.93 -16.78
N ASN A 69 -32.11 7.10 -16.21
CA ASN A 69 -31.37 8.36 -16.25
C ASN A 69 -29.87 8.20 -16.58
N GLY A 70 -29.39 6.96 -16.77
CA GLY A 70 -27.99 6.71 -17.14
C GLY A 70 -27.00 6.71 -15.97
N ASP A 71 -27.47 6.87 -14.73
CA ASP A 71 -26.60 6.87 -13.55
C ASP A 71 -25.89 5.53 -13.37
N CYS A 72 -24.60 5.59 -13.04
CA CYS A 72 -23.76 4.42 -12.84
C CYS A 72 -23.79 3.97 -11.37
N LEU A 73 -24.21 2.73 -11.13
CA LEU A 73 -24.01 2.06 -9.86
C LEU A 73 -22.62 1.42 -9.86
N CYS A 74 -21.71 1.94 -9.04
CA CYS A 74 -20.33 1.45 -8.98
C CYS A 74 -20.19 0.11 -8.26
N GLN A 75 -19.17 -0.66 -8.63
CA GLN A 75 -18.70 -1.77 -7.82
C GLN A 75 -18.12 -1.24 -6.51
N SER A 76 -18.08 -2.09 -5.48
CA SER A 76 -17.41 -1.74 -4.21
C SER A 76 -15.96 -1.34 -4.47
N GLY A 77 -15.48 -0.28 -3.80
CA GLY A 77 -14.14 0.28 -3.99
C GLY A 77 -14.03 1.31 -5.11
N TRP A 78 -15.11 1.61 -5.83
CA TRP A 78 -15.12 2.59 -6.93
C TRP A 78 -16.15 3.69 -6.72
N SER A 79 -15.83 4.88 -7.22
CA SER A 79 -16.62 6.10 -7.09
C SER A 79 -16.54 6.98 -8.33
N GLY A 80 -17.20 8.13 -8.28
CA GLY A 80 -17.32 9.05 -9.39
C GLY A 80 -18.56 8.77 -10.26
N PRO A 81 -18.91 9.72 -11.13
CA PRO A 81 -20.12 9.64 -11.96
C PRO A 81 -20.08 8.50 -12.99
N ASP A 82 -18.88 8.05 -13.37
CA ASP A 82 -18.63 6.96 -14.32
C ASP A 82 -17.97 5.73 -13.66
N CYS A 83 -17.84 5.71 -12.34
CA CYS A 83 -17.14 4.67 -11.58
C CYS A 83 -15.65 4.49 -11.94
N SER A 84 -14.99 5.50 -12.51
CA SER A 84 -13.57 5.42 -12.88
C SER A 84 -12.60 5.74 -11.73
N VAL A 85 -13.11 6.28 -10.62
CA VAL A 85 -12.28 6.77 -9.52
C VAL A 85 -12.18 5.70 -8.44
N ASP A 86 -10.97 5.21 -8.23
CA ASP A 86 -10.65 4.33 -7.11
C ASP A 86 -10.87 5.03 -5.76
N ILE A 87 -11.48 4.33 -4.82
CA ILE A 87 -11.66 4.83 -3.45
C ILE A 87 -10.42 4.46 -2.65
N ASP A 88 -9.63 5.45 -2.23
CA ASP A 88 -8.52 5.21 -1.32
C ASP A 88 -9.04 4.97 0.11
N GLU A 89 -9.28 3.71 0.48
CA GLU A 89 -9.82 3.36 1.79
C GLU A 89 -8.85 3.66 2.93
N CYS A 90 -7.54 3.68 2.64
CA CYS A 90 -6.51 4.02 3.62
C CYS A 90 -6.57 5.50 4.03
N THR A 91 -6.91 6.40 3.10
CA THR A 91 -7.13 7.82 3.40
C THR A 91 -8.46 8.08 4.08
N GLN A 92 -9.52 7.34 3.70
CA GLN A 92 -10.84 7.47 4.31
C GLN A 92 -10.87 6.95 5.74
N ASN A 93 -10.10 5.91 6.05
CA ASN A 93 -9.99 5.34 7.39
C ASN A 93 -8.56 4.87 7.69
N GLN A 94 -7.76 5.75 8.27
CA GLN A 94 -6.38 5.44 8.67
C GLN A 94 -6.28 4.28 9.68
N ALA A 95 -7.34 4.02 10.46
CA ALA A 95 -7.36 2.97 11.47
C ALA A 95 -7.84 1.60 10.92
N ILE A 96 -8.10 1.49 9.61
CA ILE A 96 -8.66 0.27 8.99
C ILE A 96 -7.79 -0.99 9.21
N CYS A 97 -6.47 -0.81 9.33
CA CYS A 97 -5.51 -1.87 9.63
C CYS A 97 -5.04 -1.88 11.10
N ALA A 98 -5.50 -0.95 11.94
CA ALA A 98 -4.95 -0.76 13.29
C ALA A 98 -5.21 -1.94 14.25
N SER A 99 -6.15 -2.82 13.92
CA SER A 99 -6.40 -4.07 14.67
C SER A 99 -5.23 -5.06 14.58
N LYS A 100 -4.32 -4.90 13.61
CA LYS A 100 -3.17 -5.77 13.39
C LYS A 100 -1.86 -5.06 13.76
N ASN A 101 -1.14 -5.63 14.72
CA ASN A 101 0.13 -5.06 15.21
C ASN A 101 1.16 -4.93 14.07
N ASN A 102 1.82 -3.77 14.03
CA ASN A 102 2.89 -3.42 13.08
C ASN A 102 2.51 -3.56 11.60
N THR A 103 1.24 -3.26 11.28
CA THR A 103 0.77 -3.19 9.89
C THR A 103 0.61 -1.75 9.41
N GLU A 104 0.62 -1.59 8.10
CA GLU A 104 0.28 -0.38 7.37
C GLU A 104 -0.77 -0.71 6.30
N CYS A 105 -1.61 0.28 5.98
CA CYS A 105 -2.60 0.17 4.92
C CYS A 105 -1.96 0.58 3.59
N LEU A 106 -2.14 -0.24 2.57
CA LEU A 106 -1.77 0.06 1.19
C LEU A 106 -3.02 0.05 0.33
N ASN A 107 -3.30 1.19 -0.31
CA ASN A 107 -4.39 1.31 -1.26
C ASN A 107 -4.10 0.51 -2.54
N THR A 108 -5.11 -0.15 -3.09
CA THR A 108 -5.03 -0.92 -4.33
C THR A 108 -6.29 -0.68 -5.16
N ASN A 109 -6.24 -0.83 -6.48
CA ASN A 109 -7.43 -0.52 -7.27
C ASN A 109 -8.62 -1.43 -6.90
N GLY A 110 -9.71 -0.82 -6.43
CA GLY A 110 -10.95 -1.43 -5.98
C GLY A 110 -10.92 -2.02 -4.56
N THR A 111 -9.81 -1.92 -3.82
CA THR A 111 -9.70 -2.46 -2.46
C THR A 111 -8.44 -1.98 -1.71
N TYR A 112 -8.17 -2.48 -0.52
CA TYR A 112 -6.95 -2.21 0.20
C TYR A 112 -6.34 -3.49 0.77
N VAL A 113 -5.05 -3.45 1.06
CA VAL A 113 -4.34 -4.51 1.75
C VAL A 113 -3.62 -3.98 2.98
N CYS A 114 -3.76 -4.68 4.10
CA CYS A 114 -2.93 -4.46 5.28
C CYS A 114 -1.65 -5.28 5.14
N SER A 115 -0.50 -4.62 5.01
CA SER A 115 0.81 -5.26 4.95
C SER A 115 1.64 -4.96 6.19
N CYS A 116 2.67 -5.78 6.45
CA CYS A 116 3.62 -5.49 7.51
C CYS A 116 4.46 -4.26 7.17
N LYS A 117 4.70 -3.41 8.18
CA LYS A 117 5.67 -2.31 8.07
C LYS A 117 7.08 -2.87 7.82
N LEU A 118 7.96 -2.05 7.26
CA LEU A 118 9.37 -2.41 7.06
C LEU A 118 10.05 -2.85 8.37
N GLY A 119 10.84 -3.93 8.30
CA GLY A 119 11.44 -4.57 9.48
C GLY A 119 10.52 -5.49 10.25
N TYR A 120 9.33 -5.76 9.69
CA TYR A 120 8.40 -6.76 10.19
C TYR A 120 7.99 -7.73 9.08
N GLY A 121 7.65 -8.95 9.47
CA GLY A 121 7.13 -9.99 8.58
C GLY A 121 5.97 -10.77 9.20
N LYS A 122 5.20 -11.42 8.34
CA LYS A 122 4.08 -12.26 8.74
C LYS A 122 4.59 -13.53 9.43
N THR A 123 4.01 -13.86 10.58
CA THR A 123 4.27 -15.12 11.26
C THR A 123 3.21 -16.16 10.88
N SER A 124 3.63 -17.41 10.62
CA SER A 124 2.71 -18.52 10.32
C SER A 124 1.70 -18.69 11.45
N GLY A 125 0.40 -18.51 11.15
CA GLY A 125 -0.69 -18.68 12.11
C GLY A 125 -1.11 -17.43 12.88
N SER A 126 -0.61 -16.24 12.53
CA SER A 126 -1.07 -14.98 13.13
C SER A 126 -1.46 -13.94 12.08
N ASP A 127 -2.49 -13.15 12.36
CA ASP A 127 -2.89 -11.99 11.54
C ASP A 127 -2.01 -10.75 11.76
N GLY A 128 -1.02 -10.82 12.67
CA GLY A 128 -0.12 -9.72 13.01
C GLY A 128 1.29 -9.87 12.43
N CYS A 129 2.10 -8.82 12.59
CA CYS A 129 3.47 -8.76 12.10
C CYS A 129 4.48 -8.75 13.26
N GLN A 130 5.52 -9.59 13.15
CA GLN A 130 6.63 -9.65 14.10
C GLN A 130 7.89 -9.02 13.51
N ALA A 131 8.71 -8.45 14.39
CA ALA A 131 9.99 -7.87 13.98
C ALA A 131 10.89 -8.95 13.36
N CYS A 132 11.68 -8.56 12.37
CA CYS A 132 12.61 -9.48 11.73
C CYS A 132 13.64 -10.06 12.70
N SER A 133 14.08 -11.29 12.41
CA SER A 133 15.24 -11.89 13.07
C SER A 133 16.49 -11.06 12.80
N ASP A 134 17.51 -11.16 13.65
CA ASP A 134 18.62 -10.19 13.70
C ASP A 134 19.47 -10.08 12.41
N ASN A 135 19.42 -11.09 11.52
CA ASN A 135 20.12 -11.07 10.24
C ASN A 135 19.21 -10.78 9.03
N PHE A 136 17.96 -10.37 9.24
CA PHE A 136 17.01 -10.10 8.17
C PHE A 136 16.40 -8.70 8.30
N TYR A 137 16.08 -8.11 7.16
CA TYR A 137 15.53 -6.75 7.09
C TYR A 137 14.54 -6.58 5.93
N GLY A 138 13.94 -5.40 5.87
CA GLY A 138 13.09 -4.97 4.77
C GLY A 138 11.65 -5.47 4.90
N LYS A 139 10.94 -5.48 3.77
CA LYS A 139 9.54 -5.92 3.72
C LYS A 139 9.46 -7.44 3.86
N ASP A 140 8.58 -7.90 4.75
CA ASP A 140 8.36 -9.31 5.05
C ASP A 140 9.65 -10.08 5.40
N CYS A 141 10.66 -9.37 5.92
CA CYS A 141 11.98 -9.93 6.26
C CYS A 141 12.65 -10.70 5.11
N SER A 142 12.40 -10.27 3.87
CA SER A 142 12.84 -10.96 2.66
C SER A 142 14.31 -10.76 2.30
N GLN A 143 15.00 -9.82 2.96
CA GLN A 143 16.39 -9.47 2.67
C GLN A 143 17.30 -9.87 3.83
N GLN A 144 18.50 -10.35 3.53
CA GLN A 144 19.49 -10.74 4.53
C GLN A 144 20.56 -9.66 4.67
N CYS A 145 20.91 -9.33 5.91
CA CYS A 145 21.95 -8.36 6.23
C CYS A 145 23.34 -8.88 5.85
N ASN A 146 24.18 -8.00 5.31
CA ASN A 146 25.58 -8.27 5.03
C ASN A 146 26.48 -7.54 6.02
N CYS A 147 26.34 -7.90 7.30
CA CYS A 147 27.05 -7.27 8.41
C CYS A 147 27.90 -8.30 9.14
N ASN A 148 29.03 -7.86 9.71
CA ASN A 148 29.79 -8.70 10.63
C ASN A 148 29.00 -8.89 11.93
N SER A 149 28.55 -10.13 12.17
CA SER A 149 27.69 -10.48 13.30
C SER A 149 28.33 -10.28 14.68
N PHE A 150 29.66 -10.19 14.76
CA PHE A 150 30.38 -9.98 16.01
C PHE A 150 30.60 -8.49 16.31
N HIS A 151 30.70 -7.67 15.26
CA HIS A 151 31.08 -6.26 15.36
C HIS A 151 29.94 -5.30 15.07
N SER A 152 28.72 -5.80 14.86
CA SER A 152 27.59 -4.95 14.52
C SER A 152 26.24 -5.57 14.82
N THR A 153 25.22 -4.72 14.73
CA THR A 153 23.82 -5.14 14.61
C THR A 153 23.25 -4.67 13.28
N CYS A 154 22.21 -5.34 12.79
CA CYS A 154 21.55 -4.95 11.56
C CYS A 154 20.29 -4.12 11.82
N ASP A 155 20.16 -3.00 11.12
CA ASP A 155 18.92 -2.24 11.04
C ASP A 155 17.85 -3.08 10.30
N LYS A 156 16.78 -3.46 11.01
CA LYS A 156 15.73 -4.33 10.47
C LYS A 156 14.92 -3.65 9.36
N THR A 157 14.92 -2.33 9.26
CA THR A 157 14.17 -1.57 8.26
C THR A 157 14.92 -1.50 6.94
N ASN A 158 16.22 -1.15 6.97
CA ASN A 158 16.99 -0.83 5.76
C ASN A 158 18.25 -1.68 5.55
N GLY A 159 18.62 -2.54 6.50
CA GLY A 159 19.76 -3.46 6.37
C GLY A 159 21.13 -2.84 6.67
N THR A 160 21.17 -1.58 7.12
CA THR A 160 22.42 -0.90 7.45
C THR A 160 23.08 -1.53 8.66
N CYS A 161 24.39 -1.74 8.59
CA CYS A 161 25.17 -2.27 9.70
C CYS A 161 25.48 -1.16 10.70
N LEU A 162 24.98 -1.32 11.92
CA LEU A 162 25.27 -0.45 13.05
C LEU A 162 26.50 -1.00 13.76
N CYS A 163 27.67 -0.44 13.43
CA CYS A 163 28.95 -0.91 13.94
C CYS A 163 29.09 -0.66 15.45
N ASN A 164 29.63 -1.66 16.14
CA ASN A 164 30.08 -1.55 17.52
C ASN A 164 31.25 -0.55 17.61
N LYS A 165 31.50 -0.03 18.81
CA LYS A 165 32.63 0.87 19.05
C LYS A 165 33.95 0.19 18.64
N GLY A 166 34.82 0.94 17.94
CA GLY A 166 36.09 0.44 17.41
C GLY A 166 36.00 -0.11 15.97
N TRP A 167 34.80 -0.16 15.39
CA TRP A 167 34.58 -0.72 14.05
C TRP A 167 33.91 0.29 13.11
N THR A 168 34.21 0.17 11.83
CA THR A 168 33.67 1.04 10.77
C THR A 168 33.52 0.30 9.45
N GLY A 169 33.11 1.04 8.41
CA GLY A 169 32.84 0.49 7.09
C GLY A 169 31.40 -0.02 6.94
N PRO A 170 30.98 -0.32 5.71
CA PRO A 170 29.60 -0.70 5.38
C PRO A 170 29.19 -2.07 5.96
N THR A 171 30.15 -2.95 6.24
CA THR A 171 29.92 -4.29 6.83
C THR A 171 30.44 -4.41 8.27
N CYS A 172 31.05 -3.36 8.81
CA CYS A 172 31.69 -3.34 10.14
C CYS A 172 32.86 -4.32 10.29
N ASP A 173 33.59 -4.58 9.20
CA ASP A 173 34.81 -5.39 9.19
C ASP A 173 36.09 -4.55 9.32
N ASP A 174 35.98 -3.23 9.14
CA ASP A 174 37.14 -2.34 9.18
C ASP A 174 37.39 -1.89 10.62
N ASP A 175 38.60 -2.16 11.10
CA ASP A 175 39.08 -1.68 12.39
C ASP A 175 39.34 -0.17 12.34
N VAL A 176 38.88 0.56 13.35
CA VAL A 176 39.13 2.00 13.46
C VAL A 176 40.50 2.21 14.07
N ASP A 177 41.44 2.79 13.31
CA ASP A 177 42.74 3.18 13.88
C ASP A 177 42.60 4.44 14.75
N GLU A 178 42.37 4.25 16.05
CA GLU A 178 42.22 5.37 16.99
C GLU A 178 43.52 6.14 17.23
N CYS A 179 44.67 5.60 16.81
CA CYS A 179 45.95 6.30 16.92
C CYS A 179 46.04 7.48 15.94
N THR A 180 45.30 7.45 14.83
CA THR A 180 45.36 8.49 13.78
C THR A 180 44.58 9.78 14.12
N ASN A 181 43.54 9.70 14.95
CA ASN A 181 42.65 10.81 15.26
C ASN A 181 42.91 11.39 16.66
N ASN A 182 44.08 12.04 16.83
CA ASN A 182 44.53 12.67 18.08
C ASN A 182 44.25 11.79 19.32
N SER A 183 44.95 10.65 19.34
CA SER A 183 44.85 9.61 20.36
C SER A 183 44.99 10.16 21.78
N SER A 184 44.12 9.72 22.69
CA SER A 184 44.15 10.07 24.13
C SER A 184 45.50 9.77 24.81
N CYS A 185 46.34 8.93 24.20
CA CYS A 185 47.71 8.62 24.64
C CYS A 185 48.67 9.82 24.64
N ASN A 186 48.33 10.91 23.94
CA ASN A 186 49.18 12.12 23.89
C ASN A 186 49.18 12.94 25.19
N SER A 187 48.39 12.52 26.20
CA SER A 187 48.27 13.21 27.48
C SER A 187 49.37 12.83 28.48
N LEU A 188 50.12 11.76 28.24
CA LEU A 188 51.14 11.21 29.14
C LEU A 188 52.51 11.13 28.47
N LYS A 189 53.58 11.37 29.24
CA LYS A 189 54.95 11.49 28.71
C LYS A 189 55.55 10.12 28.39
N ASN A 190 56.28 10.03 27.27
CA ASN A 190 56.97 8.82 26.78
C ASN A 190 56.06 7.62 26.46
N GLU A 191 54.80 7.89 26.09
CA GLU A 191 53.87 6.88 25.58
C GLU A 191 53.84 6.86 24.05
N LYS A 192 53.46 5.71 23.50
CA LYS A 192 53.18 5.51 22.08
C LYS A 192 51.84 4.77 21.96
N CYS A 193 50.95 5.29 21.12
CA CYS A 193 49.71 4.59 20.78
C CYS A 193 50.01 3.38 19.89
N VAL A 194 49.38 2.24 20.20
CA VAL A 194 49.40 1.00 19.42
C VAL A 194 47.96 0.62 19.12
N ASN A 195 47.62 0.60 17.83
CA ASN A 195 46.29 0.18 17.38
C ASN A 195 46.13 -1.35 17.52
N SER A 196 44.93 -1.80 17.89
CA SER A 196 44.57 -3.21 18.03
C SER A 196 43.15 -3.45 17.50
N GLN A 197 42.79 -4.70 17.25
CA GLN A 197 41.49 -4.99 16.64
C GLN A 197 40.33 -4.64 17.60
N GLY A 198 39.53 -3.64 17.22
CA GLY A 198 38.39 -3.09 17.96
C GLY A 198 38.74 -2.10 19.08
N SER A 199 40.01 -1.71 19.24
CA SER A 199 40.48 -0.81 20.31
C SER A 199 41.93 -0.35 20.08
N PHE A 200 42.43 0.54 20.92
CA PHE A 200 43.86 0.87 20.99
C PHE A 200 44.41 0.68 22.40
N GLU A 201 45.73 0.56 22.51
CA GLU A 201 46.45 0.58 23.77
C GLU A 201 47.60 1.60 23.71
N CYS A 202 47.77 2.39 24.76
CA CYS A 202 48.97 3.20 24.94
C CYS A 202 50.05 2.31 25.55
N GLN A 203 51.25 2.25 24.97
CA GLN A 203 52.39 1.49 25.48
C GLN A 203 53.60 2.40 25.73
N CYS A 204 54.41 2.10 26.74
CA CYS A 204 55.63 2.88 27.00
C CYS A 204 56.63 2.73 25.85
N GLN A 205 57.28 3.84 25.49
CA GLN A 205 58.37 3.82 24.53
C GLN A 205 59.56 2.99 25.06
N ILE A 206 60.40 2.50 24.16
CA ILE A 206 61.55 1.66 24.50
C ILE A 206 62.45 2.39 25.50
N GLY A 207 62.72 1.75 26.64
CA GLY A 207 63.54 2.30 27.72
C GLY A 207 62.75 2.87 28.90
N TYR A 208 61.44 3.04 28.77
CA TYR A 208 60.56 3.56 29.82
C TYR A 208 59.64 2.47 30.36
N LYS A 209 59.24 2.58 31.63
CA LYS A 209 58.27 1.69 32.27
C LYS A 209 57.23 2.47 33.06
N ARG A 210 56.00 1.96 33.08
CA ARG A 210 54.94 2.44 33.97
C ARG A 210 55.06 1.73 35.32
N GLN A 211 55.08 2.50 36.40
CA GLN A 211 55.00 1.95 37.76
C GLN A 211 53.54 1.75 38.19
N ASN A 212 52.65 2.67 37.80
CA ASN A 212 51.21 2.57 38.01
C ASN A 212 50.41 2.88 36.73
N PRO A 213 49.18 2.37 36.57
CA PRO A 213 48.34 2.58 35.38
C PRO A 213 47.91 4.04 35.13
N ALA A 214 48.04 4.91 36.14
CA ALA A 214 47.68 6.33 36.09
C ALA A 214 48.91 7.27 36.08
N GLU A 215 50.12 6.73 35.94
CA GLU A 215 51.38 7.48 35.96
C GLU A 215 52.08 7.48 34.60
N ASP A 216 52.91 8.50 34.38
CA ASP A 216 53.74 8.62 33.18
C ASP A 216 54.76 7.46 33.05
N CYS A 217 55.15 7.14 31.81
CA CYS A 217 56.26 6.24 31.55
C CYS A 217 57.60 6.94 31.89
N THR A 218 58.35 6.36 32.84
CA THR A 218 59.65 6.89 33.33
C THR A 218 60.81 5.93 33.12
#